data_AF-A0A7W1S2H6-F1
#
_entry.id   AF-A0A7W1S2H6-F1
#
_cell.length_a   1.000
_cell.length_b   1.000
_cell.length_c   1.000
_cell.angle_alpha   90.00
_cell.angle_beta   90.00
_cell.angle_gamma   90.00
#
_symmetry.space_group_name_H-M   'P 1'
#
loop_
_entity.id
_entity.type
_entity.pdbx_description
1 polymer ?
#
loop_
_entity_poly.entity_id
_entity_poly.type
_entity_poly.pdbx_seq_one_letter_code
_entity_poly.pdbx_strand_id
1 'polypeptide(L)'
;MTQKTASGPFKRSTQAWYSDLFFNRRRPHLRALPMEWEKPADDDEYQKLIHGDGFVSPKYADEGDLTQHPVIMHDAEDLAEYLLPTYFEYSQASKYYQDRYYFYQWVFVFGAFLTTVAGSIATLLYIPPGLSATATQIAVTSQDLNSVNWQQVFSIITAAIGALTAFFTAVSNRGEPQKRWGKTRRLAEELRMHYFTYLSHMPPYNTPDRLKVMRSNVVDIRVKEQQNG
;
A
#
# COMPACT_ATOMS: atom_id res chain seq x y z
N MET A 1 -41.83 -33.23 -7.63
CA MET A 1 -40.96 -32.21 -8.23
C MET A 1 -39.61 -32.27 -7.55
N THR A 2 -38.60 -32.80 -8.23
CA THR A 2 -37.28 -33.10 -7.66
C THR A 2 -36.27 -32.16 -8.28
N GLN A 3 -35.79 -31.18 -7.51
CA GLN A 3 -34.75 -30.25 -7.95
C GLN A 3 -33.40 -30.99 -8.00
N LYS A 4 -32.86 -31.15 -9.22
CA LYS A 4 -31.44 -31.48 -9.44
C LYS A 4 -30.63 -30.20 -9.34
N THR A 5 -29.89 -30.01 -8.25
CA THR A 5 -28.80 -29.03 -8.19
C THR A 5 -27.54 -29.68 -8.73
N ALA A 6 -27.28 -29.47 -10.02
CA ALA A 6 -25.98 -29.80 -10.62
C ALA A 6 -25.00 -28.67 -10.32
N SER A 7 -24.21 -28.80 -9.25
CA SER A 7 -23.03 -27.96 -9.03
C SER A 7 -21.95 -28.38 -10.03
N GLY A 8 -21.85 -27.63 -11.14
CA GLY A 8 -20.76 -27.78 -12.08
C GLY A 8 -19.40 -27.54 -11.40
N PRO A 9 -18.33 -28.24 -11.81
CA PRO A 9 -17.01 -28.04 -11.25
C PRO A 9 -16.53 -26.60 -11.53
N PHE A 10 -16.17 -25.88 -10.47
CA PHE A 10 -15.51 -24.57 -10.54
C PHE A 10 -14.27 -24.69 -11.44
N LYS A 11 -14.34 -24.14 -12.66
CA LYS A 11 -13.16 -23.93 -13.50
C LYS A 11 -12.30 -22.88 -12.80
N ARG A 12 -11.31 -23.31 -12.03
CA ARG A 12 -10.22 -22.43 -11.57
C ARG A 12 -9.50 -21.95 -12.82
N SER A 13 -9.65 -20.66 -13.15
CA SER A 13 -8.89 -20.05 -14.24
C SER A 13 -7.40 -20.18 -13.92
N THR A 14 -6.63 -20.78 -14.84
CA THR A 14 -5.17 -20.93 -14.81
C THR A 14 -4.39 -19.60 -14.95
N GLN A 15 -5.08 -18.48 -14.76
CA GLN A 15 -4.56 -17.13 -14.83
C GLN A 15 -4.36 -16.64 -13.39
N ALA A 16 -3.17 -16.47 -12.82
CA ALA A 16 -1.81 -16.76 -13.22
C ALA A 16 -1.01 -16.92 -11.92
N TRP A 17 -0.35 -18.05 -11.65
CA TRP A 17 0.46 -18.20 -10.41
C TRP A 17 1.51 -17.07 -10.27
N TYR A 18 1.94 -16.50 -11.41
CA TYR A 18 2.92 -15.42 -11.47
C TYR A 18 2.37 -14.07 -10.98
N SER A 19 1.05 -13.86 -10.99
CA SER A 19 0.45 -12.63 -10.41
C SER A 19 0.41 -12.67 -8.88
N ASP A 20 0.46 -13.86 -8.28
CA ASP A 20 0.54 -14.03 -6.82
C ASP A 20 1.98 -13.96 -6.27
N LEU A 21 2.99 -13.86 -7.15
CA LEU A 21 4.35 -13.64 -6.71
C LEU A 21 4.45 -12.31 -5.96
N PHE A 22 5.16 -12.36 -4.83
CA PHE A 22 5.35 -11.24 -3.90
C PHE A 22 5.70 -9.92 -4.62
N PHE A 23 6.57 -9.99 -5.63
CA PHE A 23 7.06 -8.85 -6.40
C PHE A 23 6.08 -8.28 -7.42
N ASN A 24 4.99 -8.98 -7.77
CA ASN A 24 3.96 -8.44 -8.66
C ASN A 24 2.84 -7.79 -7.86
N ARG A 25 2.45 -8.40 -6.74
CA ARG A 25 1.35 -7.91 -5.90
C ARG A 25 1.72 -6.71 -5.02
N ARG A 26 2.99 -6.57 -4.64
CA ARG A 26 3.48 -5.54 -3.70
C ARG A 26 4.48 -4.58 -4.35
N ARG A 27 4.24 -4.19 -5.60
CA ARG A 27 5.08 -3.21 -6.28
C ARG A 27 4.80 -1.82 -5.70
N PRO A 28 5.83 -1.12 -5.17
CA PRO A 28 5.64 0.27 -4.80
C PRO A 28 5.40 1.11 -6.06
N HIS A 29 4.52 2.09 -5.96
CA HIS A 29 4.34 3.10 -6.96
C HIS A 29 5.55 4.03 -6.90
N LEU A 30 6.44 3.91 -7.88
CA LEU A 30 7.66 4.73 -7.93
C LEU A 30 7.35 6.23 -7.99
N ARG A 31 6.16 6.58 -8.53
CA ARG A 31 5.62 7.93 -8.43
C ARG A 31 4.85 8.04 -7.12
N ALA A 32 5.40 8.80 -6.18
CA ALA A 32 4.83 8.98 -4.86
C ALA A 32 3.36 9.41 -4.97
N LEU A 33 2.47 8.64 -4.33
CA LEU A 33 1.10 9.06 -4.10
C LEU A 33 1.11 10.29 -3.18
N PRO A 34 0.28 11.32 -3.43
CA PRO A 34 0.13 12.41 -2.49
C PRO A 34 -0.45 11.87 -1.17
N MET A 35 0.06 12.37 -0.05
CA MET A 35 -0.44 12.00 1.27
C MET A 35 -1.81 12.62 1.52
N GLU A 36 -1.97 13.89 1.13
CA GLU A 36 -3.22 14.64 1.28
C GLU A 36 -4.18 14.25 0.16
N TRP A 37 -5.45 14.09 0.54
CA TRP A 37 -6.51 13.86 -0.42
C TRP A 37 -6.95 15.20 -1.00
N GLU A 38 -6.95 15.29 -2.33
CA GLU A 38 -7.51 16.42 -3.05
C GLU A 38 -8.82 15.96 -3.70
N LYS A 39 -9.91 16.67 -3.38
CA LYS A 39 -11.20 16.39 -4.01
C LYS A 39 -11.11 16.66 -5.51
N PRO A 40 -11.54 15.74 -6.39
CA PRO A 40 -11.64 16.00 -7.82
C PRO A 40 -12.48 17.25 -8.10
N ALA A 41 -12.00 18.11 -8.99
CA ALA A 41 -12.71 19.32 -9.38
C ALA A 41 -13.96 19.02 -10.23
N ASP A 42 -13.90 17.94 -11.01
CA ASP A 42 -15.03 17.43 -11.77
C ASP A 42 -15.94 16.58 -10.87
N ASP A 43 -17.21 16.94 -10.82
CA ASP A 43 -18.22 16.20 -10.09
C ASP A 43 -18.39 14.78 -10.67
N ASP A 44 -18.25 14.60 -11.99
CA ASP A 44 -18.34 13.27 -12.60
C ASP A 44 -17.22 12.32 -12.12
N GLU A 45 -15.98 12.82 -12.05
CA GLU A 45 -14.86 12.05 -11.49
C GLU A 45 -15.06 11.73 -10.01
N TYR A 46 -15.58 12.68 -9.23
CA TYR A 46 -15.89 12.44 -7.82
C TYR A 46 -16.97 11.36 -7.66
N GLN A 47 -18.00 11.38 -8.48
CA GLN A 47 -19.06 10.36 -8.47
C GLN A 47 -18.55 8.98 -8.90
N LYS A 48 -17.66 8.90 -9.90
CA LYS A 48 -16.96 7.65 -10.25
C LYS A 48 -16.11 7.12 -9.11
N LEU A 49 -15.44 8.00 -8.36
CA LEU A 49 -14.61 7.62 -7.20
C LEU A 49 -15.48 7.02 -6.08
N ILE A 50 -16.60 7.68 -5.76
CA ILE A 50 -17.60 7.18 -4.79
C ILE A 50 -18.09 5.79 -5.19
N HIS A 51 -18.50 5.65 -6.45
CA HIS A 51 -18.97 4.38 -6.99
C HIS A 51 -17.89 3.30 -6.97
N GLY A 52 -16.66 3.64 -7.36
CA GLY A 52 -15.53 2.71 -7.42
C GLY A 52 -15.12 2.16 -6.05
N ASP A 53 -15.26 2.95 -4.99
CA ASP A 53 -15.07 2.48 -3.61
C ASP A 53 -16.32 1.75 -3.08
N GLY A 54 -17.38 1.58 -3.88
CA GLY A 54 -18.59 0.81 -3.54
C GLY A 54 -19.59 1.55 -2.67
N PHE A 55 -19.59 2.89 -2.71
CA PHE A 55 -20.63 3.72 -2.11
C PHE A 55 -21.72 4.06 -3.13
N VAL A 56 -22.89 4.45 -2.65
CA VAL A 56 -24.00 4.89 -3.50
C VAL A 56 -23.65 6.23 -4.14
N SER A 57 -23.59 6.22 -5.48
CA SER A 57 -23.43 7.42 -6.30
C SER A 57 -24.73 7.68 -7.07
N PRO A 58 -25.34 8.87 -6.97
CA PRO A 58 -26.54 9.22 -7.72
C PRO A 58 -26.44 9.03 -9.24
N LYS A 59 -25.25 9.22 -9.83
CA LYS A 59 -25.02 9.13 -11.27
C LYS A 59 -24.71 7.72 -11.77
N TYR A 60 -24.16 6.87 -10.91
CA TYR A 60 -23.58 5.58 -11.30
C TYR A 60 -24.23 4.39 -10.58
N ALA A 61 -25.41 4.55 -9.99
CA ALA A 61 -26.07 3.44 -9.31
C ALA A 61 -26.51 2.33 -10.28
N ASP A 62 -26.06 1.10 -9.99
CA ASP A 62 -26.39 -0.09 -10.77
C ASP A 62 -27.88 -0.48 -10.66
N GLU A 63 -28.54 -0.11 -9.55
CA GLU A 63 -29.90 -0.52 -9.18
C GLU A 63 -30.92 0.59 -9.45
N GLY A 64 -31.15 0.89 -10.73
CA GLY A 64 -32.26 1.75 -11.16
C GLY A 64 -32.10 3.24 -10.85
N ASP A 65 -33.13 4.02 -11.19
CA ASP A 65 -33.14 5.47 -11.05
C ASP A 65 -33.35 5.85 -9.58
N LEU A 66 -32.26 6.23 -8.90
CA LEU A 66 -32.26 6.66 -7.49
C LEU A 66 -33.18 7.86 -7.22
N THR A 67 -33.59 8.61 -8.25
CA THR A 67 -34.56 9.70 -8.09
C THR A 67 -35.91 9.22 -7.58
N GLN A 68 -36.23 7.92 -7.74
CA GLN A 68 -37.45 7.30 -7.20
C GLN A 68 -37.38 7.10 -5.68
N HIS A 69 -36.21 7.27 -5.06
CA HIS A 69 -35.96 7.07 -3.64
C HIS A 69 -35.41 8.35 -2.97
N PRO A 70 -36.26 9.38 -2.75
CA PRO A 70 -35.82 10.70 -2.30
C PRO A 70 -35.13 10.67 -0.92
N VAL A 71 -35.49 9.73 -0.05
CA VAL A 71 -34.85 9.58 1.27
C VAL A 71 -33.40 9.12 1.13
N ILE A 72 -33.14 8.15 0.26
CA ILE A 72 -31.80 7.62 0.00
C ILE A 72 -30.92 8.69 -0.67
N MET A 73 -31.49 9.45 -1.59
CA MET A 73 -30.82 10.59 -2.24
C MET A 73 -30.39 11.64 -1.22
N HIS A 74 -31.31 12.08 -0.35
CA HIS A 74 -30.99 13.04 0.71
C HIS A 74 -29.90 12.50 1.65
N ASP A 75 -30.00 11.22 2.05
CA ASP A 75 -28.99 10.60 2.92
C ASP A 75 -27.63 10.47 2.24
N ALA A 76 -27.61 10.18 0.94
CA ALA A 76 -26.38 10.13 0.16
C ALA A 76 -25.72 11.52 0.03
N GLU A 77 -26.50 12.58 -0.11
CA GLU A 77 -26.01 13.97 -0.11
C GLU A 77 -25.40 14.36 1.25
N ASP A 78 -26.11 14.08 2.35
CA ASP A 78 -25.60 14.28 3.71
C ASP A 78 -24.27 13.54 3.94
N LEU A 79 -24.21 12.27 3.53
CA LEU A 79 -23.01 11.45 3.65
C LEU A 79 -21.86 12.00 2.79
N ALA A 80 -22.17 12.45 1.58
CA ALA A 80 -21.19 13.02 0.66
C ALA A 80 -20.60 14.34 1.14
N GLU A 81 -21.36 15.13 1.88
CA GLU A 81 -20.90 16.38 2.46
C GLU A 81 -20.07 16.16 3.74
N TYR A 82 -20.56 15.34 4.68
CA TYR A 82 -19.99 15.31 6.03
C TYR A 82 -19.09 14.10 6.33
N LEU A 83 -19.32 12.94 5.70
CA LEU A 83 -18.60 11.70 6.01
C LEU A 83 -17.55 11.36 4.96
N LEU A 84 -17.92 11.38 3.68
CA LEU A 84 -17.07 10.93 2.57
C LEU A 84 -15.74 11.68 2.44
N PRO A 85 -15.65 13.01 2.65
CA PRO A 85 -14.37 13.70 2.58
C PRO A 85 -13.35 13.14 3.59
N THR A 86 -13.78 12.93 4.83
CA THR A 86 -12.94 12.32 5.88
C THR A 86 -12.58 10.87 5.55
N TYR A 87 -13.52 10.11 4.97
CA TYR A 87 -13.22 8.76 4.51
C TYR A 87 -12.11 8.74 3.46
N PHE A 88 -12.20 9.61 2.45
CA PHE A 88 -11.21 9.66 1.38
C PHE A 88 -9.85 10.15 1.85
N GLU A 89 -9.80 11.12 2.77
CA GLU A 89 -8.57 11.52 3.47
C GLU A 89 -7.86 10.30 4.09
N TYR A 90 -8.58 9.48 4.86
CA TYR A 90 -7.99 8.28 5.49
C TYR A 90 -7.71 7.15 4.52
N SER A 91 -8.54 6.96 3.51
CA SER A 91 -8.31 5.99 2.44
C SER A 91 -7.01 6.33 1.68
N GLN A 92 -6.83 7.60 1.30
CA GLN A 92 -5.64 8.08 0.61
C GLN A 92 -4.39 7.98 1.49
N ALA A 93 -4.47 8.45 2.75
CA ALA A 93 -3.38 8.31 3.70
C ALA A 93 -2.98 6.84 3.91
N SER A 94 -3.95 5.92 3.98
CA SER A 94 -3.67 4.50 4.10
C SER A 94 -2.94 3.95 2.86
N LYS A 95 -3.38 4.31 1.65
CA LYS A 95 -2.70 3.92 0.39
C LYS A 95 -1.27 4.45 0.36
N TYR A 96 -1.05 5.71 0.77
CA TYR A 96 0.27 6.31 0.89
C TYR A 96 1.20 5.55 1.84
N TYR A 97 0.74 5.25 3.06
CA TYR A 97 1.56 4.52 4.03
C TYR A 97 1.82 3.06 3.63
N GLN A 98 0.85 2.43 2.98
CA GLN A 98 1.02 1.10 2.39
C GLN A 98 2.12 1.10 1.32
N ASP A 99 2.09 2.10 0.44
CA ASP A 99 3.07 2.25 -0.63
C ASP A 99 4.49 2.49 -0.09
N ARG A 100 4.63 3.38 0.90
CA ARG A 100 5.89 3.60 1.61
C ARG A 100 6.41 2.34 2.31
N TYR A 101 5.53 1.57 2.94
CA TYR A 101 5.91 0.30 3.56
C TYR A 101 6.47 -0.67 2.53
N TYR A 102 5.79 -0.84 1.38
CA TYR A 102 6.30 -1.69 0.31
C TYR A 102 7.59 -1.16 -0.30
N PHE A 103 7.75 0.15 -0.43
CA PHE A 103 8.99 0.76 -0.89
C PHE A 103 10.17 0.38 0.01
N TYR A 104 10.04 0.54 1.34
CA TYR A 104 11.12 0.16 2.26
C TYR A 104 11.38 -1.34 2.26
N GLN A 105 10.33 -2.16 2.14
CA GLN A 105 10.49 -3.61 2.02
C GLN A 105 11.25 -3.98 0.75
N TRP A 106 10.99 -3.31 -0.36
CA TRP A 106 11.74 -3.48 -1.60
C TRP A 106 13.19 -3.05 -1.44
N VAL A 107 13.46 -1.86 -0.89
CA VAL A 107 14.83 -1.40 -0.64
C VAL A 107 15.60 -2.40 0.23
N PHE A 108 14.95 -2.95 1.26
CA PHE A 108 15.57 -3.96 2.12
C PHE A 108 15.90 -5.26 1.35
N VAL A 109 14.94 -5.80 0.60
CA VAL A 109 15.14 -7.06 -0.15
C VAL A 109 16.20 -6.89 -1.23
N PHE A 110 16.14 -5.80 -2.01
CA PHE A 110 17.15 -5.51 -3.03
C PHE A 110 18.51 -5.18 -2.42
N GLY A 111 18.53 -4.43 -1.31
CA GLY A 111 19.75 -4.11 -0.58
C GLY A 111 20.46 -5.36 -0.07
N ALA A 112 19.72 -6.26 0.60
CA ALA A 112 20.25 -7.54 1.07
C ALA A 112 20.76 -8.41 -0.10
N PHE A 113 19.96 -8.55 -1.16
CA PHE A 113 20.33 -9.30 -2.36
C PHE A 113 21.62 -8.77 -3.00
N LEU A 114 21.70 -7.46 -3.26
CA LEU A 114 22.88 -6.84 -3.88
C LEU A 114 24.11 -6.92 -2.97
N THR A 115 23.93 -6.79 -1.65
CA THR A 115 25.00 -6.98 -0.66
C THR A 115 25.55 -8.42 -0.74
N THR A 116 24.67 -9.42 -0.81
CA THR A 116 25.08 -10.82 -0.96
C THR A 116 25.80 -11.05 -2.29
N VAL A 117 25.26 -10.57 -3.41
CA VAL A 117 25.89 -10.73 -4.73
C VAL A 117 27.27 -10.07 -4.76
N ALA A 118 27.37 -8.82 -4.31
CA ALA A 118 28.64 -8.09 -4.30
C ALA A 118 29.66 -8.74 -3.35
N GLY A 119 29.23 -9.19 -2.17
CA GLY A 119 30.08 -9.93 -1.22
C GLY A 119 30.56 -11.28 -1.77
N SER A 120 29.69 -12.03 -2.45
CA SER A 120 30.07 -13.29 -3.11
C SER A 120 31.09 -13.04 -4.24
N ILE A 121 30.89 -12.03 -5.07
CA ILE A 121 31.85 -11.66 -6.13
C ILE A 121 33.18 -11.22 -5.51
N ALA A 122 33.15 -10.38 -4.47
CA ALA A 122 34.37 -9.97 -3.76
C ALA A 122 35.13 -11.17 -3.18
N THR A 123 34.41 -12.17 -2.66
CA THR A 123 35.01 -13.42 -2.14
C THR A 123 35.62 -14.28 -3.24
N LEU A 124 34.97 -14.39 -4.40
CA LEU A 124 35.52 -15.13 -5.55
C LEU A 124 36.79 -14.48 -6.12
N LEU A 125 36.89 -13.16 -6.00
CA LEU A 125 38.05 -12.38 -6.43
C LEU A 125 39.14 -12.26 -5.35
N TYR A 126 38.91 -12.82 -4.15
CA TYR A 126 39.86 -12.76 -3.05
C TYR A 126 41.02 -13.72 -3.26
N ILE A 127 42.25 -13.20 -3.20
CA ILE A 127 43.47 -14.01 -3.20
C ILE A 127 43.92 -14.18 -1.74
N PRO A 128 43.93 -15.42 -1.19
CA PRO A 128 44.32 -15.66 0.19
C PRO A 128 45.77 -15.24 0.48
N PRO A 129 46.05 -14.62 1.63
CA PRO A 129 47.42 -14.45 2.10
C PRO A 129 48.01 -15.81 2.48
N GLY A 130 49.19 -16.15 1.96
CA GLY A 130 49.89 -17.41 2.26
C GLY A 130 50.04 -18.38 1.08
N LEU A 131 49.61 -18.02 -0.13
CA LEU A 131 50.03 -18.77 -1.33
C LEU A 131 51.55 -18.66 -1.53
N SER A 132 52.16 -19.72 -2.08
CA SER A 132 53.58 -19.68 -2.45
C SER A 132 53.84 -18.54 -3.45
N ALA A 133 55.05 -17.98 -3.45
CA ALA A 133 55.41 -16.86 -4.32
C ALA A 133 55.08 -17.14 -5.81
N THR A 134 55.27 -18.39 -6.25
CA THR A 134 54.96 -18.85 -7.60
C THR A 134 53.45 -18.92 -7.89
N ALA A 135 52.65 -19.43 -6.94
CA ALA A 135 51.20 -19.51 -7.11
C ALA A 135 50.52 -18.13 -7.03
N THR A 136 51.07 -17.24 -6.20
CA THR A 136 50.66 -15.84 -6.12
C THR A 136 50.97 -15.11 -7.42
N GLN A 137 52.15 -15.32 -8.01
CA GLN A 137 52.47 -14.72 -9.31
C GLN A 137 51.57 -15.24 -10.45
N ILE A 138 51.20 -16.52 -10.48
CA ILE A 138 50.28 -17.06 -11.50
C ILE A 138 48.87 -16.46 -11.32
N ALA A 139 48.38 -16.33 -10.08
CA ALA A 139 47.09 -15.71 -9.77
C ALA A 139 47.07 -14.19 -10.09
N VAL A 140 48.17 -13.49 -9.84
CA VAL A 140 48.30 -12.05 -10.12
C VAL A 140 48.48 -11.79 -11.62
N THR A 141 49.25 -12.63 -12.33
CA THR A 141 49.46 -12.51 -13.79
C THR A 141 48.20 -12.84 -14.58
N SER A 142 47.32 -13.72 -14.08
CA SER A 142 46.00 -13.97 -14.68
C SER A 142 44.96 -12.88 -14.37
N GLN A 143 45.24 -12.00 -13.41
CA GLN A 143 44.46 -10.80 -13.13
C GLN A 143 44.89 -9.57 -13.96
N ASP A 144 45.97 -9.71 -14.74
CA ASP A 144 46.59 -8.59 -15.44
C ASP A 144 46.00 -8.38 -16.83
N LEU A 145 44.83 -7.73 -16.86
CA LEU A 145 44.31 -6.97 -17.99
C LEU A 145 43.71 -5.64 -17.47
N ASN A 146 44.58 -4.66 -17.15
CA ASN A 146 44.30 -3.22 -16.92
C ASN A 146 43.57 -2.76 -15.62
N SER A 147 44.35 -2.73 -14.53
CA SER A 147 44.44 -1.68 -13.46
C SER A 147 43.36 -1.42 -12.40
N VAL A 148 42.22 -2.11 -12.36
CA VAL A 148 41.21 -1.89 -11.30
C VAL A 148 41.20 -3.04 -10.29
N ASN A 149 41.44 -2.73 -9.00
CA ASN A 149 41.27 -3.69 -7.91
C ASN A 149 39.78 -3.97 -7.67
N TRP A 150 39.21 -4.85 -8.49
CA TRP A 150 37.79 -5.19 -8.46
C TRP A 150 37.32 -5.70 -7.09
N GLN A 151 38.16 -6.41 -6.34
CA GLN A 151 37.84 -6.84 -4.98
C GLN A 151 37.55 -5.63 -4.08
N GLN A 152 38.39 -4.60 -4.11
CA GLN A 152 38.15 -3.36 -3.35
C GLN A 152 36.90 -2.64 -3.84
N VAL A 153 36.68 -2.57 -5.16
CA VAL A 153 35.47 -1.95 -5.74
C VAL A 153 34.20 -2.63 -5.24
N PHE A 154 34.10 -3.95 -5.34
CA PHE A 154 32.93 -4.70 -4.85
C PHE A 154 32.77 -4.62 -3.33
N SER A 155 33.87 -4.53 -2.58
CA SER A 155 33.81 -4.32 -1.13
C SER A 155 33.25 -2.94 -0.77
N ILE A 156 33.67 -1.88 -1.48
CA ILE A 156 33.13 -0.52 -1.32
C ILE A 156 31.65 -0.48 -1.71
N ILE A 157 31.28 -1.10 -2.84
CA ILE A 157 29.88 -1.21 -3.28
C ILE A 157 29.03 -1.93 -2.21
N THR A 158 29.54 -3.03 -1.66
CA THR A 158 28.88 -3.79 -0.59
C THR A 158 28.66 -2.91 0.65
N ALA A 159 29.69 -2.18 1.08
CA ALA A 159 29.60 -1.26 2.21
C ALA A 159 28.59 -0.12 1.95
N ALA A 160 28.60 0.44 0.73
CA ALA A 160 27.67 1.50 0.33
C ALA A 160 26.21 1.01 0.32
N ILE A 161 25.94 -0.17 -0.25
CA ILE A 161 24.60 -0.78 -0.24
C ILE A 161 24.15 -1.07 1.20
N GLY A 162 25.05 -1.61 2.03
CA GLY A 162 24.78 -1.85 3.45
C GLY A 162 24.40 -0.55 4.19
N ALA A 163 25.17 0.53 3.98
CA ALA A 163 24.90 1.83 4.57
C ALA A 163 23.56 2.42 4.10
N LEU A 164 23.25 2.34 2.80
CA LEU A 164 21.96 2.78 2.26
C LEU A 164 20.79 1.99 2.83
N THR A 165 20.93 0.66 2.90
CA THR A 165 19.89 -0.23 3.46
C THR A 165 19.65 0.08 4.93
N ALA A 166 20.71 0.29 5.72
CA ALA A 166 20.61 0.69 7.12
C ALA A 166 19.95 2.07 7.28
N PHE A 167 20.29 3.04 6.43
CA PHE A 167 19.66 4.36 6.42
C PHE A 167 18.15 4.26 6.16
N PHE A 168 17.73 3.57 5.10
CA PHE A 168 16.31 3.40 4.79
C PHE A 168 15.56 2.60 5.87
N THR A 169 16.22 1.63 6.50
CA THR A 169 15.66 0.90 7.66
C THR A 169 15.42 1.86 8.83
N ALA A 170 16.38 2.74 9.14
CA ALA A 170 16.22 3.74 10.19
C ALA A 170 15.08 4.74 9.86
N VAL A 171 14.96 5.16 8.60
CA VAL A 171 13.85 6.02 8.15
C VAL A 171 12.51 5.30 8.28
N SER A 172 12.43 4.03 7.87
CA SER A 172 11.23 3.19 8.02
C SER A 172 10.81 3.07 9.49
N ASN A 173 11.76 2.81 10.39
CA ASN A 173 11.50 2.66 11.82
C ASN A 173 11.00 3.98 12.45
N ARG A 174 11.51 5.13 12.02
CA ARG A 174 11.02 6.44 12.49
C ARG A 174 9.62 6.76 11.97
N GLY A 175 9.31 6.37 10.74
CA GLY A 175 8.01 6.63 10.13
C GLY A 175 6.90 5.68 10.58
N GLU A 176 7.26 4.49 11.05
CA GLU A 176 6.33 3.38 11.41
C GLU A 176 5.21 3.18 10.36
N PRO A 177 5.51 3.13 9.04
CA PRO A 177 4.49 3.19 7.99
C PRO A 177 3.48 2.06 8.08
N GLN A 178 3.88 0.86 8.53
CA GLN A 178 2.97 -0.27 8.74
C GLN A 178 1.92 0.02 9.82
N LYS A 179 2.32 0.63 10.93
CA LYS A 179 1.41 0.97 12.03
C LYS A 179 0.47 2.09 11.61
N ARG A 180 0.99 3.11 10.93
CA ARG A 180 0.19 4.23 10.38
C ARG A 180 -0.80 3.76 9.32
N TRP A 181 -0.39 2.85 8.44
CA TRP A 181 -1.28 2.18 7.49
C TRP A 181 -2.41 1.43 8.21
N GLY A 182 -2.08 0.56 9.17
CA GLY A 182 -3.09 -0.21 9.90
C GLY A 182 -4.10 0.69 10.63
N LYS A 183 -3.64 1.79 11.23
CA LYS A 183 -4.48 2.76 11.92
C LYS A 183 -5.41 3.52 10.96
N THR A 184 -4.85 4.14 9.93
CA THR A 184 -5.63 4.91 8.92
C THR A 184 -6.61 4.01 8.18
N ARG A 185 -6.20 2.77 7.85
CA ARG A 185 -7.09 1.78 7.24
C ARG A 185 -8.26 1.42 8.15
N ARG A 186 -8.00 1.21 9.45
CA ARG A 186 -9.06 0.94 10.43
C ARG A 186 -10.04 2.11 10.53
N LEU A 187 -9.56 3.35 10.58
CA LEU A 187 -10.43 4.54 10.65
C LEU A 187 -11.28 4.69 9.39
N ALA A 188 -10.69 4.45 8.21
CA ALA A 188 -11.44 4.44 6.94
C ALA A 188 -12.54 3.37 6.94
N GLU A 189 -12.25 2.16 7.43
CA GLU A 189 -13.27 1.10 7.56
C GLU A 189 -14.33 1.42 8.62
N GLU A 190 -13.97 2.06 9.73
CA GLU A 190 -14.94 2.54 10.73
C GLU A 190 -15.92 3.55 10.10
N LEU A 191 -15.43 4.51 9.31
CA LEU A 191 -16.27 5.44 8.55
C LEU A 191 -17.12 4.73 7.49
N ARG A 192 -16.57 3.73 6.80
CA ARG A 192 -17.33 2.92 5.83
C ARG A 192 -18.48 2.17 6.50
N MET A 193 -18.25 1.62 7.70
CA MET A 193 -19.33 1.00 8.47
C MET A 193 -20.39 2.03 8.88
N HIS A 194 -19.98 3.21 9.35
CA HIS A 194 -20.92 4.30 9.67
C HIS A 194 -21.75 4.74 8.47
N TYR A 195 -21.15 4.81 7.28
CA TYR A 195 -21.85 5.10 6.02
C TYR A 195 -23.02 4.13 5.81
N PHE A 196 -22.76 2.82 5.81
CA PHE A 196 -23.81 1.84 5.56
C PHE A 196 -24.83 1.76 6.70
N THR A 197 -24.37 1.92 7.95
CA THR A 197 -25.26 1.94 9.12
C THR A 197 -26.22 3.12 9.04
N TYR A 198 -25.74 4.31 8.66
CA TYR A 198 -26.56 5.51 8.45
C TYR A 198 -27.60 5.29 7.36
N LEU A 199 -27.16 4.80 6.19
CA LEU A 199 -28.02 4.55 5.05
C LEU A 199 -29.13 3.51 5.36
N SER A 200 -28.78 2.48 6.12
CA SER A 200 -29.73 1.44 6.57
C SER A 200 -30.64 1.87 7.72
N HIS A 201 -30.50 3.10 8.24
CA HIS A 201 -31.27 3.62 9.37
C HIS A 201 -31.15 2.73 10.64
N MET A 202 -30.03 2.03 10.81
CA MET A 202 -29.77 1.19 11.98
C MET A 202 -29.32 2.04 13.17
N PRO A 203 -29.49 1.57 14.43
CA PRO A 203 -28.94 2.24 15.60
C PRO A 203 -27.44 2.50 15.45
N PRO A 204 -26.93 3.71 15.75
CA PRO A 204 -27.59 4.83 16.46
C PRO A 204 -28.35 5.84 15.55
N TYR A 205 -28.52 5.56 14.26
CA TYR A 205 -29.08 6.46 13.24
C TYR A 205 -30.58 6.29 12.98
N ASN A 206 -31.27 5.53 13.83
CA ASN A 206 -32.71 5.32 13.76
C ASN A 206 -33.53 6.48 14.35
N THR A 207 -32.88 7.60 14.70
CA THR A 207 -33.50 8.77 15.34
C THR A 207 -33.64 9.94 14.35
N PRO A 208 -34.55 10.90 14.58
CA PRO A 208 -34.68 12.08 13.72
C PRO A 208 -33.41 12.93 13.64
N ASP A 209 -32.62 12.97 14.71
CA ASP A 209 -31.36 13.73 14.81
C ASP A 209 -30.13 12.97 14.25
N ARG A 210 -30.35 11.96 13.40
CA ARG A 210 -29.28 11.08 12.87
C ARG A 210 -28.09 11.83 12.28
N LEU A 211 -28.33 12.96 11.59
CA LEU A 211 -27.29 13.76 10.95
C LEU A 211 -26.33 14.34 11.99
N LYS A 212 -26.88 14.83 13.11
CA LYS A 212 -26.09 15.36 14.22
C LYS A 212 -25.24 14.26 14.87
N VAL A 213 -25.84 13.08 15.08
CA VAL A 213 -25.12 11.91 15.61
C VAL A 213 -24.00 11.49 14.66
N MET A 214 -24.25 11.46 13.36
CA MET A 214 -23.25 11.11 12.34
C MET A 214 -22.08 12.09 12.36
N ARG A 215 -22.37 13.39 12.37
CA ARG A 215 -21.33 14.43 12.44
C ARG A 215 -20.50 14.32 13.72
N SER A 216 -21.14 14.06 14.87
CA SER A 216 -20.42 13.80 16.12
C SER A 216 -19.47 12.61 16.00
N ASN A 217 -19.95 11.48 15.46
CA ASN A 217 -19.12 10.29 15.28
C ASN A 217 -17.93 10.54 14.35
N VAL A 218 -18.13 11.29 13.26
CA VAL A 218 -17.02 11.69 12.35
C VAL A 218 -15.99 12.54 13.08
N VAL A 219 -16.42 13.51 13.88
CA VAL A 219 -15.53 14.35 14.70
C VAL A 219 -14.78 13.50 15.73
N ASP A 220 -15.46 12.58 16.42
CA ASP A 220 -14.84 11.69 17.40
C ASP A 220 -13.77 10.80 16.74
N ILE A 221 -14.02 10.31 15.53
CA ILE A 221 -13.03 9.54 14.74
C ILE A 221 -11.83 10.42 14.39
N ARG A 222 -12.03 11.68 14.00
CA ARG A 222 -10.93 12.64 13.75
C ARG A 222 -10.12 12.92 15.03
N VAL A 223 -10.77 13.06 16.17
CA VAL A 223 -10.09 13.26 17.46
C VAL A 223 -9.30 12.01 17.87
N LYS A 224 -9.86 10.80 17.69
CA LYS A 224 -9.15 9.53 17.91
C LYS A 224 -7.89 9.42 17.06
N GLU A 225 -7.90 9.97 15.84
CA GLU A 225 -6.70 10.02 15.01
C GLU A 225 -5.60 10.88 15.67
N GLN A 226 -5.94 12.09 16.10
CA GLN A 226 -4.99 13.04 16.69
C GLN A 226 -4.39 12.54 18.01
N GLN A 227 -5.21 11.94 18.88
CA GLN A 227 -4.75 11.43 20.19
C GLN A 227 -3.79 10.23 20.08
N ASN A 228 -3.90 9.48 18.98
CA ASN A 228 -3.10 8.28 18.74
C ASN A 228 -1.97 8.52 17.71
N GLY A 229 -1.74 9.76 17.30
CA GLY A 229 -0.74 10.15 16.28
C GLY A 229 0.62 10.42 16.91
#